data_AF-A0A9E7SVQ5-F1
#
_entry.id   AF-A0A9E7SVQ5-F1
#
_cell.length_a   1.000
_cell.length_b   1.000
_cell.length_c   1.000
_cell.angle_alpha   90.00
_cell.angle_beta   90.00
_cell.angle_gamma   90.00
#
_symmetry.space_group_name_H-M   'P 1'
#
loop_
_entity.id
_entity.type
_entity.pdbx_description
1 polymer ?
#
loop_
_entity_poly.entity_id
_entity_poly.type
_entity_poly.pdbx_seq_one_letter_code
_entity_poly.pdbx_strand_id
1 'polypeptide(L)'
;MQLRAGIVYAVLFMVVAAGAYAVIATAESPQVTIDEADADYQLEQGDEITIENRTYNVSELDGAAGTGTLEYVNDSVPTDVAWSGASAANGDAWDDGDTVQFEEEGTEYSVYIYAPPGEGDGNESADGGDGNESADGGDGNESEAQPETFLLIESVDSEEYTFLERPDGVYVIVEEDGQEVVRHVTEVDDIETREYAVGDEVTFYNSEMEEQVDGEVTALATDEVTVEYTGEEVSEVSLTHNEDVMIQQTPYGVHFPSEDVVYLTEDVESFQAQHQAVDEHNERIHGFWWVIGLSVIAIVLLAGLAFMPLRG
;
A
#
# COMPACT_ATOMS: atom_id res chain seq x y z
N MET A 1 -67.49 2.66 -33.80
CA MET A 1 -66.93 3.91 -33.27
C MET A 1 -65.56 3.72 -32.58
N GLN A 2 -65.26 2.55 -32.00
CA GLN A 2 -64.02 2.31 -31.25
C GLN A 2 -62.72 2.37 -32.07
N LEU A 3 -62.70 1.90 -33.32
CA LEU A 3 -61.53 1.98 -34.20
C LEU A 3 -61.07 3.41 -34.52
N ARG A 4 -62.01 4.35 -34.67
CA ARG A 4 -61.67 5.76 -34.96
C ARG A 4 -61.11 6.48 -33.74
N ALA A 5 -61.56 6.10 -32.54
CA ALA A 5 -61.00 6.62 -31.31
C ALA A 5 -59.58 6.10 -31.07
N GLY A 6 -59.31 4.81 -31.30
CA GLY A 6 -57.98 4.21 -31.10
C GLY A 6 -56.88 4.81 -32.00
N ILE A 7 -57.19 5.11 -33.27
CA ILE A 7 -56.24 5.72 -34.21
C ILE A 7 -55.82 7.12 -33.75
N VAL A 8 -56.74 7.92 -33.23
CA VAL A 8 -56.42 9.29 -32.75
C VAL A 8 -55.44 9.25 -31.57
N TYR A 9 -55.62 8.32 -30.64
CA TYR A 9 -54.67 8.13 -29.53
C TYR A 9 -53.32 7.58 -29.99
N ALA A 10 -53.29 6.66 -30.95
CA ALA A 10 -52.02 6.15 -31.50
C ALA A 10 -51.20 7.27 -32.18
N VAL A 11 -51.85 8.14 -32.95
CA VAL A 11 -51.20 9.32 -33.55
C VAL A 11 -50.71 10.29 -32.47
N LEU A 12 -51.50 10.52 -31.41
CA LEU A 12 -51.08 11.35 -30.28
C LEU A 12 -49.79 10.81 -29.62
N PHE A 13 -49.76 9.52 -29.29
CA PHE A 13 -48.58 8.90 -28.67
C PHE A 13 -47.35 8.94 -29.60
N MET A 14 -47.55 8.82 -30.92
CA MET A 14 -46.47 8.96 -31.89
C MET A 14 -45.89 10.39 -31.91
N VAL A 15 -46.74 11.41 -31.83
CA VAL A 15 -46.29 12.82 -31.74
C VAL A 15 -45.54 13.07 -30.42
N VAL A 16 -46.03 12.52 -29.30
CA VAL A 16 -45.36 12.62 -28.00
C VAL A 16 -43.99 11.95 -28.03
N ALA A 17 -43.88 10.74 -28.59
CA ALA A 17 -42.61 10.04 -28.73
C ALA A 17 -41.62 10.80 -29.62
N ALA A 18 -42.09 11.33 -30.77
CA ALA A 18 -41.25 12.14 -31.66
C ALA A 18 -40.79 13.45 -31.00
N GLY A 19 -41.66 14.09 -30.20
CA GLY A 19 -41.31 15.28 -29.44
C GLY A 19 -40.27 15.00 -28.36
N ALA A 20 -40.42 13.93 -27.57
CA ALA A 20 -39.46 13.52 -26.57
C ALA A 20 -38.09 13.18 -27.18
N TYR A 21 -38.08 12.47 -28.32
CA TYR A 21 -36.86 12.18 -29.05
C TYR A 21 -36.16 13.45 -29.56
N ALA A 22 -36.94 14.43 -30.07
CA ALA A 22 -36.38 15.69 -30.52
C ALA A 22 -35.69 16.45 -29.38
N VAL A 23 -36.27 16.46 -28.17
CA VAL A 23 -35.66 17.07 -26.98
C VAL A 23 -34.35 16.38 -26.61
N ILE A 24 -34.33 15.03 -26.54
CA ILE A 24 -33.11 14.27 -26.27
C ILE A 24 -32.02 14.60 -27.31
N ALA A 25 -32.38 14.60 -28.60
CA ALA A 25 -31.43 14.76 -29.69
C ALA A 25 -30.79 16.16 -29.77
N THR A 26 -31.41 17.17 -29.15
CA THR A 26 -30.89 18.54 -29.12
C THR A 26 -30.35 18.98 -27.77
N ALA A 27 -30.45 18.13 -26.74
CA ALA A 27 -29.98 18.47 -25.42
C ALA A 27 -28.45 18.40 -25.39
N GLU A 28 -27.81 19.49 -24.98
CA GLU A 28 -26.37 19.51 -24.68
C GLU A 28 -26.15 18.92 -23.28
N SER A 29 -25.24 17.93 -23.19
CA SER A 29 -24.82 17.37 -21.91
C SER A 29 -23.92 18.38 -21.20
N PRO A 30 -24.21 18.75 -19.94
CA PRO A 30 -23.23 19.45 -19.14
C PRO A 30 -22.03 18.55 -18.89
N GLN A 31 -20.88 19.16 -18.61
CA GLN A 31 -19.62 18.49 -18.30
C GLN A 31 -19.04 19.14 -17.05
N VAL A 32 -18.32 18.36 -16.25
CA VAL A 32 -17.54 18.89 -15.14
C VAL A 32 -16.25 19.45 -15.72
N THR A 33 -16.00 20.74 -15.49
CA THR A 33 -14.78 21.41 -15.89
C THR A 33 -14.33 22.38 -14.84
N ILE A 34 -13.02 22.50 -14.68
CA ILE A 34 -12.39 23.59 -13.94
C ILE A 34 -11.66 24.45 -14.97
N ASP A 35 -12.07 25.72 -15.10
CA ASP A 35 -11.34 26.68 -15.90
C ASP A 35 -10.03 27.04 -15.19
N GLU A 36 -8.98 27.34 -15.96
CA GLU A 36 -7.66 27.72 -15.42
C GLU A 36 -7.74 28.87 -14.39
N ALA A 37 -8.71 29.78 -14.55
CA ALA A 37 -8.93 30.91 -13.66
C ALA A 37 -9.60 30.54 -12.32
N ASP A 38 -10.27 29.40 -12.26
CA ASP A 38 -11.00 28.89 -11.08
C ASP A 38 -10.20 27.77 -10.37
N ALA A 39 -9.10 27.31 -10.96
CA ALA A 39 -8.16 26.40 -10.33
C ALA A 39 -7.32 27.15 -9.29
N ASP A 40 -7.34 26.67 -8.05
CA ASP A 40 -6.47 27.18 -6.98
C ASP A 40 -5.03 26.71 -7.18
N TYR A 41 -4.88 25.49 -7.70
CA TYR A 41 -3.58 24.93 -8.07
C TYR A 41 -3.61 24.30 -9.46
N GLN A 42 -2.50 24.49 -10.17
CA GLN A 42 -2.23 23.89 -11.46
C GLN A 42 -0.88 23.21 -11.34
N LEU A 43 -0.86 21.90 -11.52
CA LEU A 43 0.29 21.06 -11.20
C LEU A 43 0.62 20.16 -12.38
N GLU A 44 1.91 20.04 -12.66
CA GLU A 44 2.52 19.08 -13.59
C GLU A 44 3.31 18.02 -12.81
N GLN A 45 3.68 16.92 -13.45
CA GLN A 45 4.53 15.91 -12.82
C GLN A 45 5.87 16.52 -12.38
N GLY A 46 6.27 16.26 -11.14
CA GLY A 46 7.46 16.81 -10.51
C GLY A 46 7.30 18.20 -9.90
N ASP A 47 6.09 18.80 -9.97
CA ASP A 47 5.82 20.05 -9.27
C ASP A 47 5.71 19.85 -7.75
N GLU A 48 6.07 20.90 -7.02
CA GLU A 48 5.92 21.00 -5.57
C GLU A 48 4.78 21.95 -5.22
N ILE A 49 3.93 21.52 -4.29
CA ILE A 49 2.82 22.31 -3.76
C ILE A 49 2.82 22.29 -2.24
N THR A 50 2.69 23.45 -1.62
CA THR A 50 2.52 23.56 -0.16
C THR A 50 1.07 23.86 0.19
N ILE A 51 0.42 22.92 0.88
CA ILE A 51 -0.94 23.08 1.41
C ILE A 51 -0.84 23.21 2.93
N GLU A 52 -1.35 24.32 3.45
CA GLU A 52 -1.20 24.76 4.84
C GLU A 52 0.27 24.86 5.32
N ASN A 53 0.82 23.76 5.85
CA ASN A 53 2.19 23.65 6.37
C ASN A 53 2.89 22.38 5.88
N ARG A 54 2.36 21.71 4.86
CA ARG A 54 2.92 20.47 4.33
C ARG A 54 3.20 20.64 2.85
N THR A 55 4.42 20.31 2.44
CA THR A 55 4.83 20.29 1.04
C THR A 55 4.58 18.90 0.48
N TYR A 56 4.01 18.89 -0.71
CA TYR A 56 3.72 17.70 -1.49
C TYR A 56 4.46 17.78 -2.82
N ASN A 57 4.95 16.65 -3.30
CA ASN A 57 5.51 16.47 -4.64
C ASN A 57 4.50 15.72 -5.50
N VAL A 58 4.34 16.11 -6.76
CA VAL A 58 3.54 15.35 -7.73
C VAL A 58 4.42 14.24 -8.30
N SER A 59 4.32 13.03 -7.75
CA SER A 59 5.19 11.91 -8.15
C SER A 59 4.77 11.27 -9.46
N GLU A 60 3.47 11.00 -9.59
CA GLU A 60 2.88 10.41 -10.78
C GLU A 60 1.70 11.22 -11.28
N LEU A 61 1.61 11.36 -12.60
CA LEU A 61 0.48 11.99 -13.26
C LEU A 61 0.18 11.27 -14.57
N ASP A 62 -1.02 10.73 -14.68
CA ASP A 62 -1.57 10.12 -15.90
C ASP A 62 -2.93 10.74 -16.17
N GLY A 63 -2.94 11.88 -16.89
CA GLY A 63 -4.18 12.54 -17.26
C GLY A 63 -5.03 11.77 -18.28
N ALA A 64 -4.47 10.77 -18.97
CA ALA A 64 -5.24 9.91 -19.87
C ALA A 64 -6.07 8.87 -19.10
N ALA A 65 -5.52 8.32 -18.02
CA ALA A 65 -6.27 7.51 -17.05
C ALA A 65 -7.09 8.39 -16.09
N GLY A 66 -6.72 9.66 -15.94
CA GLY A 66 -7.33 10.58 -14.98
C GLY A 66 -6.89 10.29 -13.55
N THR A 67 -5.64 9.92 -13.36
CA THR A 67 -5.07 9.56 -12.05
C THR A 67 -3.78 10.33 -11.80
N GLY A 68 -3.47 10.58 -10.54
CA GLY A 68 -2.18 11.12 -10.13
C GLY A 68 -1.90 10.85 -8.66
N THR A 69 -0.68 11.09 -8.23
CA THR A 69 -0.21 10.83 -6.87
C THR A 69 0.55 12.05 -6.35
N LEU A 70 0.18 12.48 -5.15
CA LEU A 70 0.94 13.46 -4.38
C LEU A 70 1.65 12.75 -3.24
N GLU A 71 2.94 13.00 -3.04
CA GLU A 71 3.74 12.44 -1.97
C GLU A 71 4.20 13.52 -1.00
N TYR A 72 4.26 13.20 0.28
CA TYR A 72 4.85 14.07 1.29
C TYR A 72 5.63 13.28 2.32
N VAL A 73 6.69 13.89 2.86
CA VAL A 73 7.45 13.31 3.97
C VAL A 73 6.75 13.61 5.30
N ASN A 74 6.59 12.60 6.14
CA ASN A 74 5.99 12.71 7.46
C ASN A 74 7.04 13.08 8.51
N ASP A 75 7.14 14.37 8.86
CA ASP A 75 8.04 14.89 9.90
C ASP A 75 7.69 14.46 11.35
N SER A 76 6.74 13.53 11.55
CA SER A 76 6.09 13.31 12.85
C SER A 76 6.67 12.15 13.66
N VAL A 77 7.94 12.23 14.07
CA VAL A 77 8.41 11.47 15.26
C VAL A 77 9.03 12.43 16.27
N PRO A 78 8.58 12.41 17.55
CA PRO A 78 9.03 13.36 18.56
C PRO A 78 10.52 13.20 18.86
N THR A 79 11.30 14.12 18.32
CA THR A 79 12.72 14.31 18.62
C THR A 79 12.89 14.97 19.99
N ASP A 80 13.19 14.18 21.01
CA ASP A 80 13.85 14.69 22.22
C ASP A 80 15.34 15.03 21.95
N VAL A 81 15.76 15.30 20.70
CA VAL A 81 17.01 16.02 20.38
C VAL A 81 16.85 16.78 19.05
N ALA A 82 16.76 18.11 19.12
CA ALA A 82 16.59 18.98 17.95
C ALA A 82 17.92 19.29 17.23
N TRP A 83 18.10 18.83 15.99
CA TRP A 83 18.97 19.43 14.94
C TRP A 83 18.25 19.37 13.57
N SER A 84 18.63 20.22 12.62
CA SER A 84 17.96 20.39 11.32
C SER A 84 17.97 19.11 10.47
N GLY A 85 16.78 18.56 10.14
CA GLY A 85 16.58 17.34 9.35
C GLY A 85 15.89 16.22 10.12
N ALA A 86 14.79 16.51 10.81
CA ALA A 86 14.11 15.55 11.69
C ALA A 86 13.47 14.43 10.87
N SER A 87 13.89 13.19 11.10
CA SER A 87 13.41 11.97 10.45
C SER A 87 12.86 11.02 11.52
N ALA A 88 11.99 10.10 11.09
CA ALA A 88 11.34 9.15 11.96
C ALA A 88 12.34 8.12 12.49
N ALA A 89 12.32 7.85 13.80
CA ALA A 89 12.96 6.64 14.34
C ALA A 89 12.01 5.48 14.04
N ASN A 90 12.37 4.66 13.06
CA ASN A 90 11.67 3.44 12.70
C ASN A 90 12.42 2.25 13.32
N GLY A 91 11.70 1.17 13.61
CA GLY A 91 12.28 -0.04 14.17
C GLY A 91 11.77 -1.25 13.40
N ASP A 92 12.69 -1.98 12.79
CA ASP A 92 12.40 -3.27 12.17
C ASP A 92 12.80 -4.38 13.14
N ALA A 93 11.90 -5.33 13.34
CA ALA A 93 12.18 -6.58 14.02
C ALA A 93 12.44 -7.64 12.94
N TRP A 94 13.61 -8.27 12.99
CA TRP A 94 13.98 -9.37 12.10
C TRP A 94 13.93 -10.66 12.91
N ASP A 95 13.00 -11.56 12.54
CA ASP A 95 12.89 -12.87 13.16
C ASP A 95 14.01 -13.81 12.66
N ASP A 96 14.35 -14.83 13.45
CA ASP A 96 15.23 -15.90 12.99
C ASP A 96 14.66 -16.57 11.72
N GLY A 97 15.48 -16.64 10.68
CA GLY A 97 15.11 -17.15 9.36
C GLY A 97 14.49 -16.11 8.41
N ASP A 98 14.29 -14.86 8.84
CA ASP A 98 13.88 -13.78 7.93
C ASP A 98 14.95 -13.50 6.88
N THR A 99 14.53 -12.84 5.79
CA THR A 99 15.41 -12.47 4.69
C THR A 99 15.53 -10.96 4.59
N VAL A 100 16.78 -10.48 4.54
CA VAL A 100 17.15 -9.07 4.44
C VAL A 100 17.91 -8.84 3.15
N GLN A 101 17.70 -7.69 2.50
CA GLN A 101 18.43 -7.27 1.30
C GLN A 101 19.27 -6.04 1.60
N PHE A 102 20.41 -5.92 0.93
CA PHE A 102 21.30 -4.75 1.05
C PHE A 102 21.14 -3.76 -0.11
N GLU A 103 20.61 -4.19 -1.25
CA GLU A 103 20.40 -3.37 -2.45
C GLU A 103 19.03 -3.74 -3.08
N GLU A 104 18.41 -2.82 -3.84
CA GLU A 104 17.07 -2.98 -4.46
C GLU A 104 16.92 -4.25 -5.32
N GLU A 105 17.93 -4.57 -6.13
CA GLU A 105 18.02 -5.81 -6.93
C GLU A 105 19.23 -6.65 -6.48
N GLY A 106 19.49 -6.68 -5.17
CA GLY A 106 20.67 -7.26 -4.56
C GLY A 106 20.56 -8.73 -4.17
N THR A 107 21.65 -9.23 -3.59
CA THR A 107 21.67 -10.53 -2.94
C THR A 107 20.84 -10.50 -1.65
N GLU A 108 19.99 -11.50 -1.47
CA GLU A 108 19.24 -11.75 -0.24
C GLU A 108 20.13 -12.46 0.79
N TYR A 109 19.95 -12.12 2.07
CA TYR A 109 20.64 -12.77 3.19
C TYR A 109 19.62 -13.25 4.23
N SER A 110 19.73 -14.49 4.67
CA SER A 110 18.93 -15.03 5.77
C SER A 110 19.52 -14.68 7.13
N VAL A 111 18.67 -14.31 8.07
CA VAL A 111 19.00 -13.99 9.46
C VAL A 111 19.12 -15.28 10.26
N TYR A 112 20.24 -15.45 10.97
CA TYR A 112 20.50 -16.59 11.84
C TYR A 112 20.93 -16.14 13.22
N ILE A 113 20.10 -16.43 14.22
CA ILE A 113 20.32 -16.08 15.62
C ILE A 113 20.69 -17.36 16.36
N TYR A 114 21.88 -17.37 16.97
CA TYR A 114 22.31 -18.51 17.78
C TYR A 114 22.89 -18.05 19.11
N ALA A 115 22.40 -18.64 20.19
CA ALA A 115 22.99 -18.46 21.51
C ALA A 115 24.08 -19.52 21.71
N PRO A 116 25.34 -19.14 22.02
CA PRO A 116 26.34 -20.13 22.39
C PRO A 116 25.80 -20.96 23.57
N PRO A 117 26.06 -22.27 23.63
CA PRO A 117 25.62 -23.07 24.76
C PRO A 117 26.23 -22.46 26.01
N GLY A 118 25.36 -21.97 26.91
CA GLY A 118 25.81 -21.29 28.12
C GLY A 118 26.92 -22.08 28.78
N GLU A 119 28.03 -21.42 29.13
CA GLU A 119 29.05 -22.02 29.98
C GLU A 119 28.34 -22.38 31.29
N GLY A 120 27.80 -23.59 31.37
CA GLY A 120 27.23 -24.10 32.59
C GLY A 120 28.35 -24.06 33.60
N ASP A 121 28.28 -23.12 34.54
CA ASP A 121 29.26 -22.92 35.60
C ASP A 121 29.64 -24.30 36.14
N GLY A 122 30.80 -24.79 35.69
CA GLY A 122 31.37 -26.01 36.16
C GLY A 122 31.67 -25.76 37.61
N ASN A 123 30.77 -26.20 38.50
CA ASN A 123 31.01 -26.16 39.92
C ASN A 123 32.13 -27.15 40.25
N GLU A 124 33.37 -26.73 40.00
CA GLU A 124 34.58 -27.39 40.45
C GLU A 124 34.77 -27.10 41.94
N SER A 125 33.82 -27.52 42.78
CA SER A 125 34.03 -27.50 44.21
C SER A 125 34.81 -28.75 44.62
N ALA A 126 36.13 -28.62 44.55
CA ALA A 126 37.03 -29.40 45.36
C ALA A 126 36.89 -28.99 46.84
N ASP A 127 36.98 -30.00 47.71
CA ASP A 127 37.30 -29.94 49.15
C ASP A 127 36.14 -30.15 50.16
N GLY A 128 36.01 -31.42 50.58
CA GLY A 128 36.03 -31.84 51.98
C GLY A 128 35.02 -31.26 52.99
N GLY A 129 34.06 -32.09 53.43
CA GLY A 129 33.45 -31.89 54.75
C GLY A 129 32.09 -32.57 54.94
N ASP A 130 32.05 -33.61 55.78
CA ASP A 130 30.84 -34.17 56.37
C ASP A 130 29.99 -33.09 57.07
N GLY A 131 28.71 -32.97 56.71
CA GLY A 131 27.77 -32.10 57.42
C GLY A 131 26.37 -32.10 56.79
N ASN A 132 25.47 -32.88 57.37
CA ASN A 132 24.04 -32.87 57.08
C ASN A 132 23.39 -31.59 57.63
N GLU A 133 22.89 -30.69 56.77
CA GLU A 133 21.77 -29.78 57.07
C GLU A 133 20.95 -29.50 55.81
N SER A 134 19.62 -29.64 55.96
CA SER A 134 18.59 -29.36 54.98
C SER A 134 18.52 -27.85 54.69
N ALA A 135 18.58 -27.46 53.43
CA ALA A 135 18.27 -26.11 52.99
C ALA A 135 17.40 -26.16 51.73
N ASP A 136 16.14 -25.77 51.94
CA ASP A 136 15.27 -25.09 50.98
C ASP A 136 16.08 -24.02 50.22
N GLY A 137 16.04 -24.01 48.89
CA GLY A 137 16.88 -23.11 48.12
C GLY A 137 16.68 -23.18 46.61
N GLY A 138 15.73 -22.37 46.12
CA GLY A 138 15.75 -21.75 44.81
C GLY A 138 15.45 -22.65 43.62
N ASP A 139 14.29 -22.41 42.98
CA ASP A 139 14.19 -22.50 41.53
C ASP A 139 15.41 -21.77 40.96
N GLY A 140 16.38 -22.53 40.45
CA GLY A 140 17.41 -21.99 39.60
C GLY A 140 16.69 -21.43 38.40
N ASN A 141 16.64 -20.10 38.31
CA ASN A 141 16.37 -19.42 37.06
C ASN A 141 17.52 -19.83 36.13
N GLU A 142 17.35 -20.92 35.39
CA GLU A 142 18.21 -21.26 34.26
C GLU A 142 18.08 -20.06 33.33
N SER A 143 19.01 -19.11 33.45
CA SER A 143 19.07 -17.97 32.56
C SER A 143 19.35 -18.57 31.20
N GLU A 144 18.35 -18.58 30.33
CA GLU A 144 18.55 -18.99 28.93
C GLU A 144 19.70 -18.13 28.39
N ALA A 145 20.73 -18.83 27.88
CA ALA A 145 21.89 -18.15 27.31
C ALA A 145 21.39 -17.19 26.24
N GLN A 146 21.75 -15.92 26.37
CA GLN A 146 21.35 -14.91 25.39
C GLN A 146 22.37 -14.91 24.25
N PRO A 147 21.91 -14.76 23.00
CA PRO A 147 22.83 -14.55 21.89
C PRO A 147 23.61 -13.24 22.06
N GLU A 148 24.90 -13.28 21.73
CA GLU A 148 25.77 -12.09 21.73
C GLU A 148 25.95 -11.52 20.32
N THR A 149 25.83 -12.38 19.30
CA THR A 149 25.92 -12.04 17.88
C THR A 149 24.85 -12.78 17.07
N PHE A 150 24.57 -12.30 15.87
CA PHE A 150 23.80 -13.00 14.85
C PHE A 150 24.56 -12.98 13.51
N LEU A 151 24.23 -13.93 12.63
CA LEU A 151 24.80 -14.03 11.29
C LEU A 151 23.76 -13.70 10.23
N LEU A 152 24.16 -12.93 9.23
CA LEU A 152 23.50 -12.86 7.93
C LEU A 152 24.27 -13.76 6.97
N ILE A 153 23.56 -14.72 6.37
CA ILE A 153 24.14 -15.70 5.44
C ILE A 153 23.50 -15.48 4.08
N GLU A 154 24.30 -15.35 3.03
CA GLU A 154 23.81 -15.25 1.66
C GLU A 154 22.82 -16.38 1.35
N SER A 155 21.66 -16.00 0.81
CA SER A 155 20.64 -16.92 0.32
C SER A 155 21.14 -17.63 -0.93
N VAL A 156 21.70 -18.82 -0.74
CA VAL A 156 22.20 -19.69 -1.82
C VAL A 156 21.18 -20.78 -2.19
N ASP A 157 21.34 -21.38 -3.37
CA ASP A 157 20.44 -22.43 -3.85
C ASP A 157 20.53 -23.68 -2.95
N SER A 158 19.39 -24.08 -2.38
CA SER A 158 19.27 -25.27 -1.52
C SER A 158 19.55 -26.61 -2.24
N GLU A 159 19.57 -26.63 -3.57
CA GLU A 159 20.00 -27.77 -4.36
C GLU A 159 21.54 -27.92 -4.38
N GLU A 160 22.27 -26.82 -4.13
CA GLU A 160 23.73 -26.78 -4.11
C GLU A 160 24.29 -26.91 -2.70
N TYR A 161 23.67 -26.25 -1.71
CA TYR A 161 24.10 -26.26 -0.32
C TYR A 161 23.04 -26.81 0.63
N THR A 162 23.47 -27.58 1.62
CA THR A 162 22.62 -28.07 2.71
C THR A 162 23.12 -27.51 4.04
N PHE A 163 22.31 -26.66 4.66
CA PHE A 163 22.58 -26.05 5.95
C PHE A 163 22.15 -26.95 7.12
N LEU A 164 22.89 -26.85 8.21
CA LEU A 164 22.70 -27.57 9.46
C LEU A 164 22.86 -26.59 10.63
N GLU A 165 21.76 -26.24 11.25
CA GLU A 165 21.75 -25.46 12.50
C GLU A 165 22.18 -26.34 13.66
N ARG A 166 23.12 -25.83 14.46
CA ARG A 166 23.56 -26.46 15.69
C ARG A 166 23.58 -25.43 16.82
N PRO A 167 23.56 -25.87 18.09
CA PRO A 167 23.63 -24.95 19.23
C PRO A 167 24.87 -24.04 19.23
N ASP A 168 25.94 -24.44 18.55
CA ASP A 168 27.21 -23.73 18.45
C ASP A 168 27.39 -22.95 17.14
N GLY A 169 26.37 -22.90 16.27
CA GLY A 169 26.40 -22.10 15.03
C GLY A 169 25.80 -22.82 13.82
N VAL A 170 25.93 -22.21 12.65
CA VAL A 170 25.40 -22.72 11.38
C VAL A 170 26.52 -23.41 10.60
N TYR A 171 26.23 -24.62 10.12
CA TYR A 171 27.15 -25.45 9.35
C TYR A 171 26.59 -25.72 7.96
N VAL A 172 27.47 -25.99 7.01
CA VAL A 172 27.11 -26.38 5.65
C VAL A 172 27.85 -27.67 5.27
N ILE A 173 27.16 -28.54 4.53
CA ILE A 173 27.76 -29.73 3.94
C ILE A 173 28.38 -29.33 2.61
N VAL A 174 29.70 -29.52 2.47
CA VAL A 174 30.46 -29.24 1.25
C VAL A 174 31.19 -30.50 0.77
N GLU A 175 31.40 -30.62 -0.54
CA GLU A 175 32.18 -31.73 -1.11
C GLU A 175 33.67 -31.32 -1.23
N GLU A 176 34.53 -31.93 -0.40
CA GLU A 176 35.98 -31.79 -0.47
C GLU A 176 36.61 -33.13 -0.90
N ASP A 177 37.41 -33.14 -1.97
CA ASP A 177 38.11 -34.34 -2.48
C ASP A 177 37.18 -35.55 -2.73
N GLY A 178 35.92 -35.30 -3.14
CA GLY A 178 34.91 -36.34 -3.38
C GLY A 178 34.32 -36.96 -2.12
N GLN A 179 34.43 -36.28 -0.97
CA GLN A 179 33.84 -36.66 0.31
C GLN A 179 33.01 -35.49 0.85
N GLU A 180 31.84 -35.79 1.41
CA GLU A 180 31.04 -34.81 2.13
C GLU A 180 31.71 -34.50 3.47
N VAL A 181 32.02 -33.23 3.69
CA VAL A 181 32.54 -32.72 4.96
C VAL A 181 31.61 -31.63 5.48
N VAL A 182 31.52 -31.52 6.80
CA VAL A 182 30.73 -30.46 7.45
C VAL A 182 31.66 -29.35 7.88
N ARG A 183 31.44 -28.15 7.39
CA ARG A 183 32.20 -26.93 7.70
C ARG A 183 31.31 -25.92 8.39
N HIS A 184 31.89 -25.11 9.27
CA HIS A 184 31.17 -23.94 9.76
C HIS A 184 30.94 -22.98 8.58
N VAL A 185 29.78 -22.34 8.50
CA VAL A 185 29.43 -21.54 7.32
C VAL A 185 30.43 -20.41 7.05
N THR A 186 30.99 -19.81 8.10
CA THR A 186 32.01 -18.75 7.99
C THR A 186 33.38 -19.25 7.50
N GLU A 187 33.58 -20.57 7.39
CA GLU A 187 34.79 -21.17 6.83
C GLU A 187 34.66 -21.50 5.33
N VAL A 188 33.50 -21.25 4.73
CA VAL A 188 33.22 -21.55 3.32
C VAL A 188 33.34 -20.28 2.49
N ASP A 189 34.39 -20.20 1.67
CA ASP A 189 34.71 -19.02 0.86
C ASP A 189 33.65 -18.70 -0.22
N ASP A 190 32.83 -19.69 -0.61
CA ASP A 190 31.81 -19.57 -1.66
C ASP A 190 30.45 -19.06 -1.14
N ILE A 191 30.31 -18.84 0.18
CA ILE A 191 29.10 -18.32 0.82
C ILE A 191 29.46 -17.05 1.57
N GLU A 192 28.85 -15.92 1.20
CA GLU A 192 29.07 -14.69 1.95
C GLU A 192 28.37 -14.72 3.31
N THR A 193 29.09 -14.32 4.36
CA THR A 193 28.56 -14.24 5.73
C THR A 193 28.94 -12.91 6.37
N ARG A 194 28.04 -12.37 7.20
CA ARG A 194 28.26 -11.13 7.96
C ARG A 194 27.80 -11.35 9.39
N GLU A 195 28.65 -11.04 10.37
CA GLU A 195 28.34 -11.16 11.79
C GLU A 195 28.11 -9.77 12.39
N TYR A 196 27.08 -9.64 13.22
CA TYR A 196 26.70 -8.39 13.88
C TYR A 196 26.37 -8.62 15.35
N ALA A 197 26.61 -7.61 16.19
CA ALA A 197 26.29 -7.55 17.59
C ALA A 197 25.43 -6.32 17.92
N VAL A 198 24.88 -6.26 19.14
CA VAL A 198 24.20 -5.05 19.64
C VAL A 198 25.17 -3.86 19.65
N GLY A 199 24.76 -2.76 19.03
CA GLY A 199 25.53 -1.53 18.84
C GLY A 199 26.29 -1.46 17.50
N ASP A 200 26.21 -2.50 16.67
CA ASP A 200 26.78 -2.45 15.32
C ASP A 200 25.84 -1.71 14.35
N GLU A 201 26.45 -1.01 13.38
CA GLU A 201 25.75 -0.34 12.29
C GLU A 201 25.52 -1.33 11.12
N VAL A 202 24.32 -1.33 10.57
CA VAL A 202 23.92 -2.13 9.42
C VAL A 202 23.20 -1.25 8.40
N THR A 203 23.73 -1.17 7.18
CA THR A 203 23.01 -0.55 6.05
C THR A 203 22.19 -1.63 5.37
N PHE A 204 20.89 -1.43 5.14
CA PHE A 204 20.06 -2.40 4.43
C PHE A 204 19.05 -1.69 3.54
N TYR A 205 18.50 -2.41 2.55
CA TYR A 205 17.43 -1.90 1.70
C TYR A 205 16.09 -2.08 2.41
N ASN A 206 15.42 -0.98 2.70
CA ASN A 206 14.07 -0.99 3.27
C ASN A 206 13.06 -0.97 2.12
N SER A 207 12.24 -2.02 2.04
CA SER A 207 11.27 -2.18 0.94
C SER A 207 10.05 -1.27 1.05
N GLU A 208 9.74 -0.76 2.25
CA GLU A 208 8.66 0.22 2.45
C GLU A 208 9.08 1.62 2.02
N MET A 209 10.37 1.97 2.19
CA MET A 209 10.95 3.25 1.81
C MET A 209 11.59 3.26 0.42
N GLU A 210 11.73 2.09 -0.20
CA GLU A 210 12.40 1.88 -1.50
C GLU A 210 13.83 2.48 -1.55
N GLU A 211 14.53 2.49 -0.43
CA GLU A 211 15.89 3.05 -0.32
C GLU A 211 16.79 2.27 0.65
N GLN A 212 18.10 2.53 0.57
CA GLN A 212 19.06 2.04 1.56
C GLN A 212 19.05 2.94 2.79
N VAL A 213 18.86 2.34 3.96
CA VAL A 213 18.89 3.03 5.25
C VAL A 213 20.03 2.51 6.11
N ASP A 214 20.63 3.42 6.89
CA ASP A 214 21.60 3.07 7.91
C ASP A 214 20.87 2.86 9.24
N GLY A 215 20.94 1.63 9.78
CA GLY A 215 20.38 1.24 11.06
C GLY A 215 21.43 0.84 12.10
N GLU A 216 21.04 0.84 13.37
CA GLU A 216 21.82 0.35 14.51
C GLU A 216 21.09 -0.85 15.13
N VAL A 217 21.82 -1.93 15.42
CA VAL A 217 21.28 -3.08 16.14
C VAL A 217 21.10 -2.70 17.61
N THR A 218 19.87 -2.57 18.10
CA THR A 218 19.59 -2.04 19.44
C THR A 218 19.19 -3.09 20.45
N ALA A 219 18.62 -4.21 19.99
CA ALA A 219 18.31 -5.35 20.80
C ALA A 219 18.55 -6.66 20.04
N LEU A 220 18.93 -7.67 20.79
CA LEU A 220 19.13 -9.02 20.29
C LEU A 220 18.51 -9.99 21.31
N ALA A 221 17.48 -10.70 20.88
CA ALA A 221 16.79 -11.75 21.62
C ALA A 221 17.11 -13.11 21.01
N THR A 222 16.55 -14.19 21.57
CA THR A 222 16.80 -15.57 21.12
C THR A 222 16.27 -15.91 19.73
N ASP A 223 15.30 -15.13 19.25
CA ASP A 223 14.53 -15.39 18.05
C ASP A 223 14.21 -14.12 17.26
N GLU A 224 14.68 -12.95 17.72
CA GLU A 224 14.40 -11.65 17.12
C GLU A 224 15.61 -10.71 17.27
N VAL A 225 15.94 -9.97 16.22
CA VAL A 225 16.87 -8.84 16.22
C VAL A 225 16.08 -7.55 16.04
N THR A 226 16.34 -6.52 16.84
CA THR A 226 15.77 -5.18 16.62
C THR A 226 16.82 -4.26 16.01
N VAL A 227 16.49 -3.68 14.85
CA VAL A 227 17.30 -2.66 14.19
C VAL A 227 16.52 -1.35 14.17
N GLU A 228 17.07 -0.32 14.81
CA GLU A 228 16.51 1.05 14.74
C GLU A 228 17.22 1.84 13.65
N TYR A 229 16.46 2.49 12.78
CA TYR A 229 17.00 3.32 11.69
C TYR A 229 16.23 4.63 11.61
N THR A 230 16.85 5.60 10.94
CA THR A 230 16.29 6.93 10.76
C THR A 230 15.94 7.11 9.28
N GLY A 231 14.65 7.32 8.99
CA GLY A 231 14.15 7.42 7.62
C GLY A 231 13.06 8.47 7.43
N GLU A 232 12.89 8.93 6.19
CA GLU A 232 11.75 9.75 5.77
C GLU A 232 10.54 8.85 5.43
N GLU A 233 9.51 8.80 6.28
CA GLU A 233 8.27 8.12 5.93
C GLU A 233 7.54 8.93 4.85
N VAL A 234 7.49 8.41 3.63
CA VAL A 234 6.73 9.04 2.53
C VAL A 234 5.29 8.55 2.57
N SER A 235 4.36 9.49 2.55
CA SER A 235 2.93 9.23 2.50
C SER A 235 2.34 9.74 1.19
N GLU A 236 1.44 8.96 0.63
CA GLU A 236 0.79 9.25 -0.65
C GLU A 236 -0.64 9.78 -0.49
N VAL A 237 -1.06 10.61 -1.44
CA VAL A 237 -2.43 11.04 -1.64
C VAL A 237 -2.79 10.84 -3.11
N SER A 238 -3.70 9.90 -3.37
CA SER A 238 -4.18 9.63 -4.71
C SER A 238 -5.17 10.69 -5.19
N LEU A 239 -5.00 11.12 -6.44
CA LEU A 239 -5.86 12.05 -7.16
C LEU A 239 -6.64 11.29 -8.23
N THR A 240 -7.96 11.47 -8.28
CA THR A 240 -8.84 10.84 -9.27
C THR A 240 -9.63 11.92 -10.02
N HIS A 241 -9.71 11.80 -11.34
CA HIS A 241 -10.38 12.76 -12.20
C HIS A 241 -11.88 12.89 -11.88
N ASN A 242 -12.33 14.12 -11.72
CA ASN A 242 -13.69 14.49 -11.33
C ASN A 242 -14.12 13.89 -9.98
N GLU A 243 -13.18 13.74 -9.03
CA GLU A 243 -13.48 13.37 -7.65
C GLU A 243 -12.95 14.42 -6.67
N ASP A 244 -13.45 14.34 -5.44
CA ASP A 244 -12.98 15.16 -4.33
C ASP A 244 -11.90 14.39 -3.55
N VAL A 245 -10.79 15.05 -3.24
CA VAL A 245 -9.71 14.51 -2.41
C VAL A 245 -9.57 15.34 -1.13
N MET A 246 -9.26 14.69 -0.02
CA MET A 246 -8.98 15.37 1.25
C MET A 246 -7.48 15.52 1.43
N ILE A 247 -6.99 16.76 1.42
CA ILE A 247 -5.59 17.08 1.69
C ILE A 247 -5.55 17.94 2.96
N GLN A 248 -4.87 17.48 4.01
CA GLN A 248 -4.76 18.23 5.28
C GLN A 248 -6.11 18.69 5.86
N GLN A 249 -7.17 17.88 5.73
CA GLN A 249 -8.56 18.21 6.14
C GLN A 249 -9.29 19.25 5.27
N THR A 250 -8.66 19.73 4.20
CA THR A 250 -9.28 20.60 3.21
C THR A 250 -9.69 19.77 1.99
N PRO A 251 -10.96 19.81 1.57
CA PRO A 251 -11.41 19.11 0.38
C PRO A 251 -11.01 19.88 -0.88
N TYR A 252 -10.53 19.16 -1.89
CA TYR A 252 -10.18 19.69 -3.20
C TYR A 252 -10.91 18.92 -4.29
N GLY A 253 -11.51 19.62 -5.26
CA GLY A 253 -12.00 19.01 -6.49
C GLY A 253 -10.85 18.79 -7.47
N VAL A 254 -10.74 17.59 -8.03
CA VAL A 254 -9.65 17.18 -8.92
C VAL A 254 -10.14 17.16 -10.36
N HIS A 255 -9.46 17.87 -11.26
CA HIS A 255 -9.78 17.86 -12.69
C HIS A 255 -8.51 17.78 -13.53
N PHE A 256 -8.50 16.88 -14.51
CA PHE A 256 -7.40 16.72 -15.46
C PHE A 256 -7.81 17.32 -16.81
N PRO A 257 -7.40 18.56 -17.12
CA PRO A 257 -7.69 19.18 -18.42
C PRO A 257 -6.88 18.58 -19.57
N SER A 258 -5.76 17.92 -19.28
CA SER A 258 -4.86 17.32 -20.28
C SER A 258 -4.06 16.14 -19.68
N GLU A 259 -3.24 15.48 -20.49
CA GLU A 259 -2.45 14.29 -20.08
C GLU A 259 -1.39 14.62 -19.02
N ASP A 260 -0.88 15.85 -18.99
CA ASP A 260 0.28 16.24 -18.16
C ASP A 260 -0.06 17.25 -17.06
N VAL A 261 -1.33 17.65 -16.91
CA VAL A 261 -1.75 18.73 -16.02
C VAL A 261 -2.94 18.30 -15.18
N VAL A 262 -2.89 18.60 -13.88
CA VAL A 262 -4.01 18.49 -12.95
C VAL A 262 -4.34 19.84 -12.33
N TYR A 263 -5.63 20.14 -12.24
CA TYR A 263 -6.17 21.29 -11.54
C TYR A 263 -6.81 20.84 -10.23
N LEU A 264 -6.49 21.54 -9.15
CA LEU A 264 -7.15 21.40 -7.85
C LEU A 264 -7.92 22.68 -7.53
N THR A 265 -9.16 22.55 -7.07
CA THR A 265 -9.98 23.68 -6.62
C THR A 265 -10.51 23.46 -5.20
N GLU A 266 -10.47 24.50 -4.38
CA GLU A 266 -11.12 24.56 -3.07
C GLU A 266 -12.62 24.85 -3.18
N ASP A 267 -13.10 25.34 -4.33
CA ASP A 267 -14.53 25.57 -4.59
C ASP A 267 -15.27 24.26 -4.93
N VAL A 268 -15.25 23.35 -3.95
CA VAL A 268 -15.89 22.04 -4.00
C VAL A 268 -17.41 22.17 -4.13
N GLU A 269 -18.01 23.26 -3.63
CA GLU A 269 -19.44 23.51 -3.80
C GLU A 269 -19.80 23.72 -5.27
N SER A 270 -19.08 24.59 -5.97
CA SER A 270 -19.28 24.81 -7.42
C SER A 270 -18.94 23.56 -8.22
N PHE A 271 -17.87 22.85 -7.87
CA PHE A 271 -17.47 21.60 -8.51
C PHE A 271 -18.55 20.50 -8.37
N GLN A 272 -19.05 20.25 -7.16
CA GLN A 272 -20.15 19.30 -6.93
C GLN A 272 -21.46 19.73 -7.59
N ALA A 273 -21.73 21.04 -7.69
CA ALA A 273 -22.90 21.53 -8.40
C ALA A 273 -22.85 21.15 -9.90
N GLN A 274 -21.66 21.10 -10.51
CA GLN A 274 -21.50 20.61 -11.88
C GLN A 274 -21.83 19.11 -11.98
N HIS A 275 -21.35 18.28 -11.06
CA HIS A 275 -21.72 16.86 -10.99
C HIS A 275 -23.23 16.65 -10.89
N GLN A 276 -23.89 17.40 -10.00
CA GLN A 276 -25.35 17.33 -9.86
C GLN A 276 -26.08 17.76 -11.13
N ALA A 277 -25.56 18.73 -11.87
CA ALA A 277 -26.13 19.14 -13.16
C ALA A 277 -26.02 18.03 -14.22
N VAL A 278 -24.92 17.27 -14.23
CA VAL A 278 -24.74 16.08 -15.08
C VAL A 278 -25.74 14.99 -14.71
N ASP A 279 -25.87 14.68 -13.43
CA ASP A 279 -26.81 13.66 -12.96
C ASP A 279 -28.26 14.04 -13.25
N GLU A 280 -28.64 15.29 -12.98
CA GLU A 280 -29.99 15.77 -13.26
C GLU A 280 -30.30 15.73 -14.77
N HIS A 281 -29.31 16.06 -15.61
CA HIS A 281 -29.43 15.93 -17.06
C HIS A 281 -29.67 14.46 -17.45
N ASN A 282 -28.84 13.53 -16.96
CA ASN A 282 -28.96 12.11 -17.26
C ASN A 282 -30.30 11.53 -16.79
N GLU A 283 -30.78 11.91 -15.60
CA GLU A 283 -32.08 11.52 -15.08
C GLU A 283 -33.23 12.01 -15.98
N ARG A 284 -33.16 13.27 -16.45
CA ARG A 284 -34.17 13.82 -17.39
C ARG A 284 -34.16 13.06 -18.72
N ILE A 285 -32.98 12.72 -19.26
CA ILE A 285 -32.85 11.94 -20.50
C ILE A 285 -33.42 10.52 -20.32
N HIS A 286 -33.14 9.87 -19.19
CA HIS A 286 -33.74 8.58 -18.84
C HIS A 286 -35.27 8.67 -18.72
N GLY A 287 -35.78 9.74 -18.13
CA GLY A 287 -37.22 10.02 -18.07
C GLY A 287 -37.86 10.12 -19.46
N PHE A 288 -37.23 10.82 -20.40
CA PHE A 288 -37.73 10.91 -21.78
C PHE A 288 -37.70 9.57 -22.50
N TRP A 289 -36.69 8.72 -22.27
CA TRP A 289 -36.66 7.36 -22.79
C TRP A 289 -37.83 6.50 -22.27
N TRP A 290 -38.18 6.64 -20.99
CA TRP A 290 -39.38 6.01 -20.43
C TRP A 290 -40.67 6.47 -21.12
N VAL A 291 -40.81 7.78 -21.41
CA VAL A 291 -41.97 8.33 -22.11
C VAL A 291 -42.09 7.76 -23.53
N ILE A 292 -40.98 7.65 -24.25
CA ILE A 292 -40.93 7.02 -25.58
C ILE A 292 -41.35 5.56 -25.48
N GLY A 293 -40.77 4.80 -24.54
CA GLY A 293 -41.09 3.39 -24.32
C GLY A 293 -42.57 3.16 -24.00
N LEU A 294 -43.13 3.92 -23.06
CA LEU A 294 -44.56 3.86 -22.70
C LEU A 294 -45.47 4.23 -23.87
N SER A 295 -45.08 5.22 -24.68
CA SER A 295 -45.84 5.61 -25.87
C SER A 295 -45.91 4.48 -26.91
N VAL A 296 -44.80 3.79 -27.14
CA VAL A 296 -44.75 2.63 -28.05
C VAL A 296 -45.60 1.47 -27.50
N ILE A 297 -45.47 1.15 -26.20
CA ILE A 297 -46.28 0.11 -25.54
C ILE A 297 -47.78 0.42 -25.66
N ALA A 298 -48.17 1.68 -25.42
CA ALA A 298 -49.56 2.12 -25.56
C ALA A 298 -50.08 1.94 -26.98
N ILE A 299 -49.28 2.29 -28.00
CA ILE A 299 -49.63 2.08 -29.42
C ILE A 299 -49.85 0.58 -29.70
N VAL A 300 -48.96 -0.28 -29.22
CA VAL A 300 -49.07 -1.75 -29.38
C VAL A 300 -50.32 -2.30 -28.69
N LEU A 301 -50.61 -1.87 -27.46
CA LEU A 301 -51.81 -2.29 -26.73
C LEU A 301 -53.10 -1.83 -27.43
N LEU A 302 -53.12 -0.59 -27.96
CA LEU A 302 -54.25 -0.09 -28.75
C LEU A 302 -54.44 -0.90 -30.03
N ALA A 303 -53.35 -1.28 -30.71
CA ALA A 303 -53.41 -2.16 -31.87
C ALA A 303 -53.94 -3.56 -31.49
N GLY A 304 -53.46 -4.14 -30.38
CA GLY A 304 -53.91 -5.42 -29.87
C GLY A 304 -55.40 -5.44 -29.48
N LEU A 305 -55.88 -4.39 -28.80
CA LEU A 305 -57.31 -4.23 -28.48
C LEU A 305 -58.17 -4.03 -29.73
N ALA A 306 -57.66 -3.32 -30.74
CA ALA A 306 -58.37 -3.15 -32.01
C ALA A 306 -58.49 -4.47 -32.78
N PHE A 307 -57.55 -5.40 -32.61
CA PHE A 307 -57.52 -6.71 -33.26
C PHE A 307 -58.04 -7.88 -32.40
N MET A 308 -58.44 -7.63 -31.15
CA MET A 308 -58.95 -8.69 -30.28
C MET A 308 -60.29 -9.21 -30.83
N PRO A 309 -60.42 -10.52 -31.14
CA PRO A 309 -61.65 -11.08 -31.68
C PRO A 309 -62.74 -11.03 -30.61
N LEU A 310 -63.86 -10.35 -30.88
CA LEU A 310 -65.08 -10.37 -30.06
C LEU A 310 -65.56 -11.82 -29.95
N ARG A 311 -65.22 -12.51 -28.84
CA ARG A 311 -65.85 -13.78 -28.47
C ARG A 311 -67.25 -13.46 -27.94
N GLY A 312 -68.23 -13.53 -28.84
CA GLY A 312 -69.64 -13.70 -28.49
C GLY A 312 -69.97 -15.16 -28.21
#